data_AF-A0A2N1HCN4-F1
#
_entry.id   AF-A0A2N1HCN4-F1
#
_cell.length_a   1.000
_cell.length_b   1.000
_cell.length_c   1.000
_cell.angle_alpha   90.00
_cell.angle_beta   90.00
_cell.angle_gamma   90.00
#
_symmetry.space_group_name_H-M   'P 1'
#
loop_
_entity.id
_entity.type
_entity.pdbx_description
1 polymer ?
#
loop_
_entity_poly.entity_id
_entity_poly.type
_entity_poly.pdbx_seq_one_letter_code
_entity_poly.pdbx_strand_id
1 'polypeptide(L)'
;MDIKAKLETVNELLSQDPYQINLLYIKVLLNLTLGNKGEVTQLLKILGRIPGINEQISPLILLAEETKILVSSGEFWFIFPLESDDESQKFIIDFSLEHYDRLLTITGRIPQGTIIFEMTPYPISFLDYSIEGLNIIELSGLMDDSDRYSSTIAHELSHVFWPCKNRVISEGIALVYENKLATAGAFIPSVTKAIEYVKRYTGTFPSLTTLLTNSFKDDVFFERRTSSTDEQILIYNLAFLLIKFFSESASNSSIDVLIAAINKSEDKSADTIFLSLCGKSSDELEAFLNYPKVEDTSAIDLQEVEDNILEDRLLNKDVSYEKFYQKLHLLSVNSEIEILKARVILMRLYAQINQGLNIDLVILCEAEQLADSLSDKGLVTESSYIKARISLIKLVKTNDFIEKSQLISKVHGHFQSSFGDNRLKSEAYIDYAKFEFATPEAFGRDIGKVKELLKLAEGDMRYRQEIDSIKADIELEIKGRL
;
A
#
# COMPACT_ATOMS: atom_id res chain seq x y z
N MET A 1 -23.97 6.63 -2.76
CA MET A 1 -25.13 5.72 -3.00
C MET A 1 -26.05 5.80 -1.78
N ASP A 2 -27.37 5.68 -1.92
CA ASP A 2 -28.32 5.91 -0.79
C ASP A 2 -28.46 4.65 0.10
N ILE A 3 -28.15 4.78 1.40
CA ILE A 3 -28.38 3.73 2.43
C ILE A 3 -29.80 3.18 2.36
N LYS A 4 -30.80 4.01 1.99
CA LYS A 4 -32.20 3.57 1.83
C LYS A 4 -32.37 2.53 0.72
N ALA A 5 -31.70 2.72 -0.42
CA ALA A 5 -31.75 1.75 -1.52
C ALA A 5 -31.14 0.41 -1.09
N LYS A 6 -30.08 0.42 -0.28
CA LYS A 6 -29.53 -0.82 0.30
C LYS A 6 -30.48 -1.50 1.27
N LEU A 7 -31.19 -0.72 2.08
CA LEU A 7 -32.21 -1.24 2.98
C LEU A 7 -33.37 -1.90 2.20
N GLU A 8 -33.78 -1.33 1.07
CA GLU A 8 -34.77 -1.93 0.17
C GLU A 8 -34.29 -3.28 -0.38
N THR A 9 -33.06 -3.36 -0.89
CA THR A 9 -32.46 -4.62 -1.36
C THR A 9 -32.43 -5.69 -0.24
N VAL A 10 -32.06 -5.31 0.98
CA VAL A 10 -32.06 -6.24 2.13
C VAL A 10 -33.47 -6.73 2.45
N ASN A 11 -34.47 -5.85 2.40
CA ASN A 11 -35.87 -6.24 2.62
C ASN A 11 -36.37 -7.20 1.54
N GLU A 12 -35.99 -7.00 0.28
CA GLU A 12 -36.32 -7.92 -0.81
C GLU A 12 -35.71 -9.31 -0.59
N LEU A 13 -34.44 -9.37 -0.18
CA LEU A 13 -33.77 -10.64 0.12
C LEU A 13 -34.39 -11.34 1.33
N LEU A 14 -34.65 -10.60 2.42
CA LEU A 14 -35.33 -11.13 3.62
C LEU A 14 -36.78 -11.56 3.34
N SER A 15 -37.42 -11.04 2.29
CA SER A 15 -38.77 -11.52 1.91
C SER A 15 -38.76 -12.95 1.38
N GLN A 16 -37.62 -13.42 0.86
CA GLN A 16 -37.42 -14.78 0.36
C GLN A 16 -37.09 -15.74 1.51
N ASP A 17 -36.33 -15.26 2.50
CA ASP A 17 -36.00 -16.00 3.71
C ASP A 17 -35.88 -15.03 4.91
N PRO A 18 -36.91 -14.93 5.76
CA PRO A 18 -36.98 -13.91 6.81
C PRO A 18 -36.09 -14.21 8.02
N TYR A 19 -35.43 -15.37 8.07
CA TYR A 19 -34.62 -15.81 9.21
C TYR A 19 -33.10 -15.79 8.92
N GLN A 20 -32.66 -15.19 7.81
CA GLN A 20 -31.24 -15.01 7.51
C GLN A 20 -30.59 -14.01 8.47
N ILE A 21 -29.85 -14.53 9.45
CA ILE A 21 -29.23 -13.76 10.55
C ILE A 21 -28.30 -12.67 10.02
N ASN A 22 -27.47 -12.98 9.03
CA ASN A 22 -26.57 -12.06 8.34
C ASN A 22 -27.33 -10.87 7.73
N LEU A 23 -28.43 -11.12 7.01
CA LEU A 23 -29.24 -10.04 6.42
C LEU A 23 -30.01 -9.24 7.47
N LEU A 24 -30.51 -9.89 8.51
CA LEU A 24 -31.14 -9.22 9.65
C LEU A 24 -30.14 -8.30 10.36
N TYR A 25 -28.89 -8.73 10.49
CA TYR A 25 -27.81 -7.92 11.04
C TYR A 25 -27.48 -6.72 10.16
N ILE A 26 -27.28 -6.92 8.86
CA ILE A 26 -27.05 -5.78 7.95
C ILE A 26 -28.24 -4.81 7.98
N LYS A 27 -29.47 -5.32 8.09
CA LYS A 27 -30.66 -4.50 8.27
C LYS A 27 -30.61 -3.66 9.56
N VAL A 28 -30.06 -4.20 10.65
CA VAL A 28 -29.82 -3.43 11.89
C VAL A 28 -28.83 -2.30 11.64
N LEU A 29 -27.66 -2.57 11.03
CA LEU A 29 -26.64 -1.55 10.74
C LEU A 29 -27.18 -0.44 9.82
N LEU A 30 -27.94 -0.79 8.78
CA LEU A 30 -28.57 0.18 7.88
C LEU A 30 -29.66 1.01 8.60
N ASN A 31 -30.43 0.42 9.51
CA ASN A 31 -31.42 1.20 10.28
C ASN A 31 -30.78 2.05 11.36
N LEU A 32 -29.64 1.62 11.93
CA LEU A 32 -28.81 2.44 12.79
C LEU A 32 -28.36 3.69 12.02
N THR A 33 -27.70 3.54 10.86
CA THR A 33 -27.24 4.69 10.05
C THR A 33 -28.36 5.65 9.65
N LEU A 34 -29.60 5.17 9.47
CA LEU A 34 -30.78 6.01 9.21
C LEU A 34 -31.43 6.63 10.45
N GLY A 35 -30.99 6.27 11.67
CA GLY A 35 -31.57 6.75 12.93
C GLY A 35 -32.90 6.07 13.32
N ASN A 36 -33.26 4.95 12.69
CA ASN A 36 -34.52 4.23 12.89
C ASN A 36 -34.49 3.32 14.15
N LYS A 37 -34.30 3.92 15.33
CA LYS A 37 -34.13 3.18 16.60
C LYS A 37 -35.25 2.16 16.90
N GLY A 38 -36.51 2.49 16.55
CA GLY A 38 -37.64 1.59 16.77
C GLY A 38 -37.56 0.28 15.97
N GLU A 39 -37.14 0.38 14.71
CA GLU A 39 -36.94 -0.79 13.83
C GLU A 39 -35.75 -1.63 14.32
N VAL A 40 -34.65 -0.97 14.73
CA VAL A 40 -33.50 -1.64 15.34
C VAL A 40 -33.93 -2.46 16.56
N THR A 41 -34.66 -1.86 17.51
CA THR A 41 -35.15 -2.58 18.69
C THR A 41 -36.03 -3.79 18.33
N GLN A 42 -36.85 -3.69 17.28
CA GLN A 42 -37.68 -4.81 16.82
C GLN A 42 -36.83 -5.93 16.21
N LEU A 43 -35.85 -5.59 15.38
CA LEU A 43 -34.95 -6.56 14.74
C LEU A 43 -34.08 -7.29 15.77
N LEU A 44 -33.56 -6.57 16.78
CA LEU A 44 -32.83 -7.20 17.89
C LEU A 44 -33.69 -8.18 18.69
N LYS A 45 -34.98 -7.86 18.91
CA LYS A 45 -35.92 -8.81 19.54
C LYS A 45 -36.16 -10.06 18.68
N ILE A 46 -36.10 -9.94 17.36
CA ILE A 46 -36.21 -11.08 16.45
C ILE A 46 -34.94 -11.93 16.55
N LEU A 47 -33.76 -11.31 16.43
CA LEU A 47 -32.45 -11.96 16.55
C LEU A 47 -32.30 -12.70 17.89
N GLY A 48 -32.63 -12.06 19.02
CA GLY A 48 -32.58 -12.66 20.35
C GLY A 48 -33.58 -13.79 20.62
N ARG A 49 -34.49 -14.07 19.68
CA ARG A 49 -35.43 -15.21 19.75
C ARG A 49 -34.98 -16.42 18.93
N ILE A 50 -33.91 -16.31 18.14
CA ILE A 50 -33.42 -17.41 17.30
C ILE A 50 -32.59 -18.38 18.19
N PRO A 51 -33.03 -19.64 18.39
CA PRO A 51 -32.36 -20.58 19.27
C PRO A 51 -30.95 -20.96 18.78
N GLY A 52 -29.99 -21.10 19.69
CA GLY A 52 -28.63 -21.58 19.38
C GLY A 52 -27.62 -20.50 19.00
N ILE A 53 -28.02 -19.22 19.03
CA ILE A 53 -27.19 -18.10 18.55
C ILE A 53 -26.95 -17.04 19.65
N ASN A 54 -27.40 -17.29 20.88
CA ASN A 54 -27.32 -16.33 21.99
C ASN A 54 -25.89 -15.87 22.30
N GLU A 55 -24.88 -16.73 22.21
CA GLU A 55 -23.48 -16.36 22.49
C GLU A 55 -22.88 -15.50 21.37
N GLN A 56 -23.33 -15.66 20.12
CA GLN A 56 -22.86 -14.88 18.97
C GLN A 56 -23.65 -13.57 18.78
N ILE A 57 -24.95 -13.55 19.10
CA ILE A 57 -25.82 -12.37 18.97
C ILE A 57 -25.69 -11.41 20.16
N SER A 58 -25.20 -11.86 21.33
CA SER A 58 -25.09 -10.99 22.52
C SER A 58 -24.20 -9.75 22.27
N PRO A 59 -23.03 -9.85 21.63
CA PRO A 59 -22.24 -8.68 21.22
C PRO A 59 -22.99 -7.72 20.27
N LEU A 60 -23.85 -8.25 19.40
CA LEU A 60 -24.66 -7.45 18.46
C LEU A 60 -25.77 -6.65 19.15
N ILE A 61 -26.43 -7.29 20.12
CA ILE A 61 -27.46 -6.63 20.93
C ILE A 61 -26.81 -5.49 21.72
N LEU A 62 -25.64 -5.73 22.32
CA LEU A 62 -24.87 -4.72 23.04
C LEU A 62 -24.49 -3.55 22.12
N LEU A 63 -23.96 -3.82 20.93
CA LEU A 63 -23.60 -2.79 19.96
C LEU A 63 -24.81 -1.94 19.56
N ALA A 64 -25.95 -2.55 19.25
CA ALA A 64 -27.13 -1.79 18.81
C ALA A 64 -27.89 -1.07 19.95
N GLU A 65 -27.76 -1.51 21.20
CA GLU A 65 -28.34 -0.84 22.39
C GLU A 65 -27.47 0.33 22.88
N GLU A 66 -26.16 0.23 22.67
CA GLU A 66 -25.15 1.18 23.12
C GLU A 66 -24.32 1.68 21.92
N THR A 67 -24.96 2.30 20.92
CA THR A 67 -24.23 2.88 19.77
C THR A 67 -24.40 4.39 19.63
N LYS A 68 -23.30 5.03 19.24
CA LYS A 68 -23.23 6.41 18.78
C LYS A 68 -22.83 6.41 17.29
N ILE A 69 -23.55 7.17 16.49
CA ILE A 69 -23.27 7.35 15.06
C ILE A 69 -22.81 8.79 14.92
N LEU A 70 -21.61 8.98 14.41
CA LEU A 70 -20.95 10.28 14.52
C LEU A 70 -20.95 11.09 13.23
N VAL A 71 -20.62 10.54 12.07
CA VAL A 71 -20.53 11.33 10.84
C VAL A 71 -20.71 10.42 9.61
N SER A 72 -21.38 10.94 8.57
CA SER A 72 -21.23 10.47 7.20
C SER A 72 -20.38 11.45 6.39
N SER A 73 -19.21 11.05 5.90
CA SER A 73 -18.42 11.82 4.93
C SER A 73 -18.66 11.30 3.51
N GLY A 74 -19.89 11.44 3.02
CA GLY A 74 -20.28 10.97 1.68
C GLY A 74 -20.38 9.44 1.58
N GLU A 75 -19.25 8.76 1.47
CA GLU A 75 -19.15 7.31 1.23
C GLU A 75 -18.96 6.47 2.50
N PHE A 76 -18.54 7.09 3.60
CA PHE A 76 -18.25 6.43 4.86
C PHE A 76 -19.34 6.62 5.91
N TRP A 77 -19.58 5.57 6.70
CA TRP A 77 -20.40 5.60 7.90
C TRP A 77 -19.62 4.95 9.04
N PHE A 78 -19.60 5.59 10.21
CA PHE A 78 -18.93 5.06 11.39
C PHE A 78 -19.94 4.77 12.50
N ILE A 79 -19.94 3.53 12.99
CA ILE A 79 -20.78 3.03 14.07
C ILE A 79 -19.89 2.69 15.25
N PHE A 80 -19.96 3.49 16.32
CA PHE A 80 -19.12 3.33 17.50
C PHE A 80 -19.92 2.88 18.73
N PRO A 81 -19.30 2.16 19.69
CA PRO A 81 -19.89 1.94 21.00
C PRO A 81 -20.18 3.27 21.71
N LEU A 82 -21.25 3.34 22.50
CA LEU A 82 -21.74 4.54 23.20
C LEU A 82 -20.69 5.10 24.15
N GLU A 83 -19.91 4.21 24.78
CA GLU A 83 -18.88 4.56 25.74
C GLU A 83 -17.57 5.02 25.11
N SER A 84 -17.43 4.95 23.77
CA SER A 84 -16.22 5.42 23.10
C SER A 84 -16.06 6.94 23.25
N ASP A 85 -14.85 7.38 23.58
CA ASP A 85 -14.52 8.79 23.73
C ASP A 85 -14.32 9.47 22.35
N ASP A 86 -14.49 10.79 22.33
CA ASP A 86 -14.43 11.58 21.08
C ASP A 86 -13.03 11.59 20.44
N GLU A 87 -11.95 11.42 21.23
CA GLU A 87 -10.57 11.44 20.73
C GLU A 87 -10.24 10.15 19.99
N SER A 88 -10.55 8.99 20.58
CA SER A 88 -10.39 7.69 19.93
C SER A 88 -11.27 7.54 18.68
N GLN A 89 -12.49 8.08 18.71
CA GLN A 89 -13.37 8.14 17.53
C GLN A 89 -12.74 8.95 16.40
N LYS A 90 -12.26 10.15 16.71
CA LYS A 90 -11.63 11.04 15.72
C LYS A 90 -10.40 10.39 15.10
N PHE A 91 -9.59 9.75 15.94
CA PHE A 91 -8.39 9.04 15.52
C PHE A 91 -8.69 7.92 14.49
N ILE A 92 -9.70 7.08 14.74
CA ILE A 92 -10.12 6.03 13.80
C ILE A 92 -10.62 6.63 12.48
N ILE A 93 -11.41 7.70 12.54
CA ILE A 93 -11.91 8.39 11.34
C ILE A 93 -10.74 8.96 10.53
N ASP A 94 -9.82 9.66 11.18
CA ASP A 94 -8.68 10.30 10.51
C ASP A 94 -7.78 9.25 9.83
N PHE A 95 -7.48 8.12 10.49
CA PHE A 95 -6.71 7.03 9.86
C PHE A 95 -7.47 6.31 8.75
N SER A 96 -8.78 6.14 8.88
CA SER A 96 -9.60 5.56 7.82
C SER A 96 -9.55 6.41 6.55
N LEU A 97 -9.64 7.74 6.70
CA LEU A 97 -9.55 8.67 5.59
C LEU A 97 -8.13 8.72 5.01
N GLU A 98 -7.10 8.77 5.86
CA GLU A 98 -5.70 8.78 5.43
C GLU A 98 -5.37 7.52 4.59
N HIS A 99 -5.66 6.33 5.11
CA HIS A 99 -5.38 5.08 4.40
C HIS A 99 -6.22 4.94 3.13
N TYR A 100 -7.48 5.39 3.16
CA TYR A 100 -8.30 5.41 1.95
C TYR A 100 -7.72 6.32 0.87
N ASP A 101 -7.30 7.55 1.21
CA ASP A 101 -6.68 8.48 0.25
C ASP A 101 -5.37 7.93 -0.33
N ARG A 102 -4.59 7.25 0.50
CA ARG A 102 -3.35 6.58 0.07
C ARG A 102 -3.64 5.40 -0.86
N LEU A 103 -4.63 4.57 -0.54
CA LEU A 103 -5.08 3.46 -1.38
C LEU A 103 -5.69 3.96 -2.71
N LEU A 104 -6.44 5.06 -2.68
CA LEU A 104 -6.95 5.74 -3.86
C LEU A 104 -5.81 6.25 -4.74
N THR A 105 -4.78 6.83 -4.13
CA THR A 105 -3.56 7.26 -4.85
C THR A 105 -2.85 6.08 -5.48
N ILE A 106 -2.75 4.95 -4.79
CA ILE A 106 -2.10 3.73 -5.30
C ILE A 106 -2.89 3.10 -6.46
N THR A 107 -4.21 2.97 -6.31
CA THR A 107 -5.07 2.24 -7.26
C THR A 107 -5.57 3.09 -8.41
N GLY A 108 -5.67 4.42 -8.21
CA GLY A 108 -6.35 5.34 -9.10
C GLY A 108 -7.85 5.05 -9.25
N ARG A 109 -8.46 4.29 -8.33
CA ARG A 109 -9.86 3.86 -8.42
C ARG A 109 -10.61 4.13 -7.14
N ILE A 110 -11.80 4.71 -7.28
CA ILE A 110 -12.75 4.85 -6.18
C ILE A 110 -13.50 3.51 -6.04
N PRO A 111 -13.43 2.83 -4.88
CA PRO A 111 -14.19 1.60 -4.66
C PRO A 111 -15.69 1.90 -4.79
N GLN A 112 -16.41 1.02 -5.48
CA GLN A 112 -17.85 1.19 -5.65
C GLN A 112 -18.59 0.76 -4.39
N GLY A 113 -19.37 1.66 -3.82
CA GLY A 113 -20.31 1.33 -2.76
C GLY A 113 -20.28 2.29 -1.58
N THR A 114 -20.95 1.90 -0.51
CA THR A 114 -20.89 2.56 0.79
C THR A 114 -20.01 1.73 1.72
N ILE A 115 -19.14 2.39 2.48
CA ILE A 115 -18.25 1.73 3.45
C ILE A 115 -18.79 2.03 4.85
N ILE A 116 -19.15 0.98 5.58
CA ILE A 116 -19.57 1.07 6.97
C ILE A 116 -18.42 0.54 7.83
N PHE A 117 -17.83 1.43 8.63
CA PHE A 117 -16.92 1.06 9.71
C PHE A 117 -17.75 0.77 10.95
N GLU A 118 -17.63 -0.45 11.44
CA GLU A 118 -18.26 -0.91 12.66
C GLU A 118 -17.20 -1.22 13.71
N MET A 119 -17.32 -0.59 14.88
CA MET A 119 -16.36 -0.75 15.97
C MET A 119 -16.99 -1.61 17.06
N THR A 120 -16.36 -2.75 17.34
CA THR A 120 -16.83 -3.72 18.33
C THR A 120 -15.84 -3.89 19.48
N PRO A 121 -16.30 -4.09 20.72
CA PRO A 121 -15.40 -4.38 21.85
C PRO A 121 -14.80 -5.79 21.78
N TYR A 122 -15.39 -6.69 20.99
CA TYR A 122 -14.95 -8.07 20.82
C TYR A 122 -14.87 -8.42 19.33
N PRO A 123 -13.94 -9.29 18.91
CA PRO A 123 -13.95 -9.81 17.55
C PRO A 123 -15.27 -10.53 17.33
N ILE A 124 -16.06 -10.01 16.40
CA ILE A 124 -17.24 -10.71 15.91
C ILE A 124 -16.92 -11.09 14.47
N SER A 125 -17.31 -12.29 14.07
CA SER A 125 -17.18 -12.73 12.69
C SER A 125 -18.53 -13.32 12.33
N PHE A 126 -19.33 -12.52 11.64
CA PHE A 126 -20.53 -13.04 11.04
C PHE A 126 -20.26 -13.54 9.63
N LEU A 127 -21.11 -14.48 9.24
CA LEU A 127 -21.14 -15.16 7.96
C LEU A 127 -21.05 -14.16 6.80
N ASP A 128 -20.13 -14.42 5.89
CA ASP A 128 -19.85 -13.64 4.68
C ASP A 128 -21.10 -13.54 3.80
N TYR A 129 -21.80 -12.41 3.89
CA TYR A 129 -22.83 -12.05 2.93
C TYR A 129 -22.52 -10.71 2.31
N SER A 130 -22.03 -10.75 1.09
CA SER A 130 -21.75 -9.56 0.30
C SER A 130 -23.04 -9.02 -0.30
N ILE A 131 -23.47 -7.86 0.20
CA ILE A 131 -24.45 -7.04 -0.51
C ILE A 131 -23.66 -6.20 -1.51
N GLU A 132 -23.97 -6.35 -2.80
CA GLU A 132 -23.32 -5.57 -3.85
C GLU A 132 -23.34 -4.07 -3.51
N GLY A 133 -22.18 -3.41 -3.55
CA GLY A 133 -22.05 -1.99 -3.26
C GLY A 133 -22.23 -1.60 -1.78
N LEU A 134 -22.13 -2.55 -0.86
CA LEU A 134 -21.99 -2.30 0.58
C LEU A 134 -20.77 -3.04 1.10
N ASN A 135 -19.83 -2.31 1.68
CA ASN A 135 -18.63 -2.86 2.32
C ASN A 135 -18.73 -2.60 3.82
N ILE A 136 -18.51 -3.63 4.62
CA ILE A 136 -18.52 -3.53 6.08
C ILE A 136 -17.10 -3.84 6.54
N ILE A 137 -16.51 -2.91 7.27
CA ILE A 137 -15.21 -3.05 7.92
C ILE A 137 -15.47 -3.15 9.41
N GLU A 138 -15.23 -4.34 9.96
CA GLU A 138 -15.40 -4.62 11.38
C GLU A 138 -14.05 -4.45 12.09
N LEU A 139 -13.96 -3.50 13.01
CA LEU A 139 -12.76 -3.23 13.80
C LEU A 139 -13.02 -3.63 15.25
N SER A 140 -12.28 -4.62 15.73
CA SER A 140 -12.46 -5.15 17.08
C SER A 140 -11.28 -4.88 18.02
N GLY A 141 -11.55 -4.55 19.28
CA GLY A 141 -10.55 -4.49 20.35
C GLY A 141 -10.60 -3.21 21.19
N LEU A 142 -9.66 -3.07 22.14
CA LEU A 142 -9.50 -1.84 22.93
C LEU A 142 -8.70 -0.81 22.13
N MET A 143 -9.14 0.46 22.10
CA MET A 143 -8.58 1.55 21.27
C MET A 143 -7.23 2.10 21.78
N ASP A 144 -6.48 1.33 22.58
CA ASP A 144 -5.30 1.78 23.31
C ASP A 144 -3.97 1.66 22.55
N ASP A 145 -3.95 0.97 21.40
CA ASP A 145 -2.78 0.85 20.52
C ASP A 145 -3.05 1.48 19.15
N SER A 146 -2.57 2.72 18.99
CA SER A 146 -2.77 3.50 17.76
C SER A 146 -2.20 2.84 16.52
N ASP A 147 -1.01 2.25 16.62
CA ASP A 147 -0.30 1.70 15.48
C ASP A 147 -0.98 0.42 14.98
N ARG A 148 -1.49 -0.39 15.91
CA ARG A 148 -2.26 -1.59 15.60
C ARG A 148 -3.63 -1.30 14.99
N TYR A 149 -4.29 -0.22 15.40
CA TYR A 149 -5.53 0.21 14.75
C TYR A 149 -5.27 0.73 13.34
N SER A 150 -4.21 1.52 13.16
CA SER A 150 -3.79 2.00 11.85
C SER A 150 -3.54 0.84 10.89
N SER A 151 -2.83 -0.21 11.32
CA SER A 151 -2.56 -1.39 10.50
C SER A 151 -3.82 -2.19 10.18
N THR A 152 -4.69 -2.41 11.17
CA THR A 152 -5.96 -3.11 10.96
C THR A 152 -6.84 -2.36 9.96
N ILE A 153 -6.93 -1.03 10.06
CA ILE A 153 -7.69 -0.20 9.11
C ILE A 153 -7.10 -0.31 7.70
N ALA A 154 -5.78 -0.23 7.55
CA ALA A 154 -5.11 -0.37 6.26
C ALA A 154 -5.34 -1.77 5.65
N HIS A 155 -5.31 -2.82 6.47
CA HIS A 155 -5.60 -4.19 6.08
C HIS A 155 -7.03 -4.32 5.54
N GLU A 156 -8.03 -3.92 6.33
CA GLU A 156 -9.44 -4.08 5.97
C GLU A 156 -9.85 -3.21 4.78
N LEU A 157 -9.34 -1.98 4.69
CA LEU A 157 -9.55 -1.14 3.50
C LEU A 157 -8.96 -1.78 2.24
N SER A 158 -7.88 -2.53 2.34
CA SER A 158 -7.29 -3.21 1.17
C SER A 158 -8.25 -4.24 0.57
N HIS A 159 -9.05 -4.94 1.39
CA HIS A 159 -10.10 -5.84 0.90
C HIS A 159 -11.21 -5.10 0.12
N VAL A 160 -11.48 -3.84 0.49
CA VAL A 160 -12.46 -2.99 -0.22
C VAL A 160 -11.95 -2.54 -1.60
N PHE A 161 -10.66 -2.18 -1.70
CA PHE A 161 -10.06 -1.78 -2.98
C PHE A 161 -9.80 -2.97 -3.91
N TRP A 162 -9.52 -4.14 -3.33
CA TRP A 162 -9.16 -5.36 -4.06
C TRP A 162 -10.04 -6.56 -3.66
N PRO A 163 -11.36 -6.49 -3.91
CA PRO A 163 -12.26 -7.58 -3.56
C PRO A 163 -11.89 -8.82 -4.35
N CYS A 164 -11.44 -9.88 -3.67
CA CYS A 164 -10.99 -11.12 -4.30
C CYS A 164 -11.77 -12.31 -3.74
N LYS A 165 -12.36 -13.13 -4.62
CA LYS A 165 -13.10 -14.34 -4.20
C LYS A 165 -12.20 -15.46 -3.68
N ASN A 166 -10.88 -15.33 -3.80
CA ASN A 166 -9.91 -16.27 -3.25
C ASN A 166 -9.31 -15.66 -1.99
N ARG A 167 -9.65 -16.23 -0.82
CA ARG A 167 -9.28 -15.67 0.49
C ARG A 167 -7.77 -15.60 0.68
N VAL A 168 -6.99 -16.62 0.30
CA VAL A 168 -5.52 -16.56 0.42
C VAL A 168 -4.96 -15.37 -0.36
N ILE A 169 -5.42 -15.16 -1.59
CA ILE A 169 -4.97 -14.02 -2.40
C ILE A 169 -5.46 -12.69 -1.81
N SER A 170 -6.70 -12.63 -1.33
CA SER A 170 -7.26 -11.46 -0.63
C SER A 170 -6.40 -11.08 0.57
N GLU A 171 -6.13 -12.04 1.46
CA GLU A 171 -5.31 -11.85 2.66
C GLU A 171 -3.87 -11.47 2.32
N GLY A 172 -3.27 -12.13 1.33
CA GLY A 172 -1.92 -11.78 0.90
C GLY A 172 -1.81 -10.35 0.38
N ILE A 173 -2.83 -9.86 -0.36
CA ILE A 173 -2.89 -8.48 -0.81
C ILE A 173 -3.05 -7.54 0.38
N ALA A 174 -4.01 -7.81 1.26
CA ALA A 174 -4.25 -6.98 2.45
C ALA A 174 -3.01 -6.88 3.34
N LEU A 175 -2.31 -7.99 3.61
CA LEU A 175 -1.07 -8.01 4.39
C LEU A 175 0.07 -7.22 3.72
N VAL A 176 0.19 -7.27 2.39
CA VAL A 176 1.20 -6.49 1.65
C VAL A 176 0.93 -4.99 1.75
N TYR A 177 -0.33 -4.57 1.67
CA TYR A 177 -0.68 -3.16 1.74
C TYR A 177 -0.75 -2.64 3.18
N GLU A 178 -1.15 -3.45 4.15
CA GLU A 178 -0.97 -3.19 5.57
C GLU A 178 0.50 -2.90 5.89
N ASN A 179 1.41 -3.78 5.43
CA ASN A 179 2.85 -3.62 5.63
C ASN A 179 3.38 -2.30 5.05
N LYS A 180 2.90 -1.90 3.87
CA LYS A 180 3.30 -0.66 3.18
C LYS A 180 2.72 0.60 3.83
N LEU A 181 1.47 0.55 4.27
CA LEU A 181 0.74 1.71 4.74
C LEU A 181 0.96 1.99 6.22
N ALA A 182 1.14 0.95 7.05
CA ALA A 182 1.16 1.03 8.51
C ALA A 182 2.17 0.05 9.14
N THR A 183 3.45 0.17 8.79
CA THR A 183 4.50 -0.79 9.16
C THR A 183 4.68 -1.00 10.67
N ALA A 184 4.48 0.04 11.50
CA ALA A 184 4.74 -0.02 12.94
C ALA A 184 3.84 -1.01 13.71
N GLY A 185 2.59 -1.21 13.25
CA GLY A 185 1.62 -2.12 13.85
C GLY A 185 1.26 -3.32 12.98
N ALA A 186 1.94 -3.52 11.85
CA ALA A 186 1.59 -4.54 10.88
C ALA A 186 1.76 -5.96 11.45
N PHE A 187 0.78 -6.84 11.19
CA PHE A 187 0.80 -8.25 11.57
C PHE A 187 2.03 -8.97 11.00
N ILE A 188 2.36 -8.68 9.74
CA ILE A 188 3.62 -9.08 9.11
C ILE A 188 4.43 -7.82 8.80
N PRO A 189 5.40 -7.47 9.67
CA PRO A 189 6.11 -6.20 9.57
C PRO A 189 7.21 -6.21 8.50
N SER A 190 7.61 -7.36 7.98
CA SER A 190 8.56 -7.45 6.86
C SER A 190 8.61 -8.84 6.20
N VAL A 191 9.18 -8.87 5.00
CA VAL A 191 9.56 -10.11 4.30
C VAL A 191 10.49 -10.97 5.16
N THR A 192 11.49 -10.38 5.81
CA THR A 192 12.41 -11.12 6.69
C THR A 192 11.65 -11.84 7.80
N LYS A 193 10.68 -11.17 8.43
CA LYS A 193 9.89 -11.74 9.53
C LYS A 193 9.01 -12.89 9.04
N ALA A 194 8.39 -12.75 7.88
CA ALA A 194 7.62 -13.83 7.27
C ALA A 194 8.50 -15.05 6.96
N ILE A 195 9.68 -14.83 6.38
CA ILE A 195 10.64 -15.90 6.08
C ILE A 195 11.17 -16.55 7.37
N GLU A 196 11.49 -15.78 8.40
CA GLU A 196 11.91 -16.30 9.72
C GLU A 196 10.83 -17.21 10.32
N TYR A 197 9.56 -16.82 10.22
CA TYR A 197 8.45 -17.64 10.69
C TYR A 197 8.37 -18.95 9.91
N VAL A 198 8.34 -18.87 8.58
CA VAL A 198 8.30 -20.03 7.68
C VAL A 198 9.46 -20.99 7.97
N LYS A 199 10.69 -20.51 8.14
CA LYS A 199 11.86 -21.35 8.44
C LYS A 199 11.78 -22.07 9.78
N ARG A 200 11.07 -21.52 10.76
CA ARG A 200 10.91 -22.10 12.10
C ARG A 200 9.72 -23.05 12.18
N TYR A 201 8.80 -22.98 11.23
CA TYR A 201 7.64 -23.85 11.19
C TYR A 201 8.08 -25.32 11.02
N THR A 202 7.60 -26.19 11.90
CA THR A 202 7.98 -27.61 11.95
C THR A 202 6.88 -28.54 11.45
N GLY A 203 5.71 -28.00 11.10
CA GLY A 203 4.58 -28.77 10.59
C GLY A 203 4.69 -29.08 9.09
N THR A 204 3.57 -29.47 8.49
CA THR A 204 3.49 -29.77 7.06
C THR A 204 3.15 -28.52 6.27
N PHE A 205 3.89 -28.26 5.19
CA PHE A 205 3.61 -27.15 4.29
C PHE A 205 2.47 -27.49 3.33
N PRO A 206 1.45 -26.62 3.16
CA PRO A 206 0.47 -26.80 2.11
C PRO A 206 1.11 -26.59 0.73
N SER A 207 0.77 -27.43 -0.25
CA SER A 207 1.20 -27.20 -1.65
C SER A 207 0.57 -25.94 -2.23
N LEU A 208 1.16 -25.37 -3.29
CA LEU A 208 0.64 -24.15 -3.92
C LEU A 208 -0.79 -24.36 -4.43
N THR A 209 -1.05 -25.51 -5.06
CA THR A 209 -2.40 -25.90 -5.48
C THR A 209 -3.34 -26.02 -4.30
N THR A 210 -2.92 -26.59 -3.17
CA THR A 210 -3.78 -26.68 -1.97
C THR A 210 -4.12 -25.31 -1.41
N LEU A 211 -3.13 -24.42 -1.36
CA LEU A 211 -3.24 -23.07 -0.85
C LEU A 211 -4.20 -22.23 -1.72
N LEU A 212 -4.11 -22.34 -3.05
CA LEU A 212 -4.87 -21.48 -3.98
C LEU A 212 -6.17 -22.09 -4.51
N THR A 213 -6.33 -23.41 -4.53
CA THR A 213 -7.55 -24.05 -5.06
C THR A 213 -8.68 -24.08 -4.03
N ASN A 214 -8.33 -24.09 -2.74
CA ASN A 214 -9.28 -23.85 -1.68
C ASN A 214 -9.54 -22.35 -1.63
N SER A 215 -10.71 -21.88 -2.07
CA SER A 215 -11.02 -20.45 -2.01
C SER A 215 -11.08 -19.91 -0.58
N PHE A 216 -11.20 -20.80 0.43
CA PHE A 216 -11.48 -20.51 1.86
C PHE A 216 -12.51 -19.39 2.04
N LYS A 217 -13.44 -19.25 1.08
CA LYS A 217 -14.36 -18.11 1.01
C LYS A 217 -15.18 -17.98 2.31
N ASP A 218 -15.62 -19.11 2.85
CA ASP A 218 -16.43 -19.16 4.07
C ASP A 218 -15.60 -19.47 5.34
N ASP A 219 -14.28 -19.28 5.30
CA ASP A 219 -13.33 -19.62 6.36
C ASP A 219 -12.37 -18.44 6.63
N VAL A 220 -12.95 -17.36 7.16
CA VAL A 220 -12.32 -16.04 7.37
C VAL A 220 -10.96 -16.13 8.08
N PHE A 221 -10.86 -16.98 9.10
CA PHE A 221 -9.64 -17.19 9.89
C PHE A 221 -8.88 -18.49 9.56
N PHE A 222 -9.26 -19.18 8.47
CA PHE A 222 -8.73 -20.49 8.08
C PHE A 222 -8.94 -21.60 9.12
N GLU A 223 -9.83 -21.42 10.09
CA GLU A 223 -10.06 -22.34 11.22
C GLU A 223 -10.64 -23.69 10.81
N ARG A 224 -11.52 -23.72 9.81
CA ARG A 224 -12.25 -24.94 9.44
C ARG A 224 -11.37 -25.95 8.71
N ARG A 225 -10.30 -25.47 8.06
CA ARG A 225 -9.47 -26.26 7.16
C ARG A 225 -8.02 -26.39 7.59
N THR A 226 -7.66 -25.79 8.72
CA THR A 226 -6.36 -25.96 9.37
C THR A 226 -6.48 -26.83 10.62
N SER A 227 -5.36 -27.41 11.02
CA SER A 227 -5.24 -28.28 12.19
C SER A 227 -4.79 -27.53 13.45
N SER A 228 -4.27 -26.30 13.31
CA SER A 228 -3.77 -25.50 14.43
C SER A 228 -3.68 -24.01 14.08
N THR A 229 -3.61 -23.17 15.12
CA THR A 229 -3.33 -21.72 14.97
C THR A 229 -1.98 -21.44 14.31
N ASP A 230 -0.96 -22.28 14.55
CA ASP A 230 0.34 -22.14 13.89
C ASP A 230 0.22 -22.37 12.37
N GLU A 231 -0.63 -23.29 11.94
CA GLU A 231 -0.90 -23.51 10.51
C GLU A 231 -1.67 -22.32 9.89
N GLN A 232 -2.58 -21.68 10.64
CA GLN A 232 -3.26 -20.46 10.19
C GLN A 232 -2.26 -19.31 10.00
N ILE A 233 -1.39 -19.07 10.98
CA ILE A 233 -0.35 -18.05 10.89
C ILE A 233 0.60 -18.36 9.75
N LEU A 234 0.96 -19.64 9.52
CA LEU A 234 1.73 -20.04 8.35
C LEU A 234 1.05 -19.63 7.05
N ILE A 235 -0.25 -19.91 6.89
CA ILE A 235 -1.01 -19.56 5.67
C ILE A 235 -0.95 -18.04 5.42
N TYR A 236 -1.14 -17.20 6.43
CA TYR A 236 -0.99 -15.75 6.29
C TYR A 236 0.42 -15.34 5.82
N ASN A 237 1.47 -15.94 6.39
CA ASN A 237 2.85 -15.68 5.98
C ASN A 237 3.14 -16.13 4.55
N LEU A 238 2.63 -17.30 4.14
CA LEU A 238 2.76 -17.80 2.78
C LEU A 238 1.97 -16.93 1.79
N ALA A 239 0.76 -16.49 2.14
CA ALA A 239 -0.05 -15.59 1.33
C ALA A 239 0.65 -14.24 1.10
N PHE A 240 1.19 -13.64 2.16
CA PHE A 240 1.99 -12.42 2.08
C PHE A 240 3.21 -12.61 1.16
N LEU A 241 4.00 -13.66 1.36
CA LEU A 241 5.19 -13.93 0.54
C LEU A 241 4.82 -14.18 -0.92
N LEU A 242 3.71 -14.87 -1.17
CA LEU A 242 3.23 -15.17 -2.52
C LEU A 242 2.83 -13.90 -3.28
N ILE A 243 2.07 -13.00 -2.65
CA ILE A 243 1.66 -11.73 -3.28
C ILE A 243 2.83 -10.74 -3.39
N LYS A 244 3.73 -10.73 -2.41
CA LYS A 244 4.97 -9.94 -2.49
C LYS A 244 5.82 -10.40 -3.68
N PHE A 245 6.03 -11.71 -3.82
CA PHE A 245 6.73 -12.30 -4.95
C PHE A 245 6.05 -12.00 -6.28
N PHE A 246 4.71 -12.11 -6.36
CA PHE A 246 3.94 -11.75 -7.56
C PHE A 246 4.18 -10.29 -7.96
N SER A 247 4.09 -9.39 -6.98
CA SER A 247 4.24 -7.93 -7.19
C SER A 247 5.65 -7.55 -7.70
N GLU A 248 6.67 -8.33 -7.32
CA GLU A 248 8.06 -8.09 -7.70
C GLU A 248 8.45 -8.81 -9.01
N SER A 249 7.82 -9.96 -9.31
CA SER A 249 8.20 -10.82 -10.44
C SER A 249 7.36 -10.62 -11.70
N ALA A 250 6.16 -10.04 -11.58
CA ALA A 250 5.24 -9.89 -12.71
C ALA A 250 5.73 -8.80 -13.66
N SER A 251 6.41 -9.23 -14.74
CA SER A 251 6.99 -8.34 -15.75
C SER A 251 5.96 -7.46 -16.49
N ASN A 252 4.66 -7.80 -16.46
CA ASN A 252 3.60 -7.07 -17.17
C ASN A 252 2.18 -7.14 -16.52
N SER A 253 2.04 -7.65 -15.29
CA SER A 253 0.71 -7.90 -14.69
C SER A 253 0.57 -7.23 -13.32
N SER A 254 -0.41 -6.34 -13.16
CA SER A 254 -0.71 -5.72 -11.86
C SER A 254 -1.59 -6.63 -11.00
N ILE A 255 -1.66 -6.34 -9.69
CA ILE A 255 -2.58 -6.99 -8.74
C ILE A 255 -4.04 -6.91 -9.24
N ASP A 256 -4.43 -5.78 -9.84
CA ASP A 256 -5.76 -5.62 -10.44
C ASP A 256 -6.06 -6.65 -11.54
N VAL A 257 -5.06 -6.97 -12.38
CA VAL A 257 -5.20 -7.96 -13.46
C VAL A 257 -5.39 -9.35 -12.87
N LEU A 258 -4.63 -9.68 -11.82
CA LEU A 258 -4.76 -10.93 -11.09
C LEU A 258 -6.18 -11.09 -10.51
N ILE A 259 -6.66 -10.08 -9.79
CA ILE A 259 -7.99 -10.10 -9.18
C ILE A 259 -9.08 -10.19 -10.25
N ALA A 260 -8.99 -9.38 -11.31
CA ALA A 260 -9.98 -9.39 -12.37
C ALA A 260 -10.04 -10.76 -13.06
N ALA A 261 -8.89 -11.41 -13.28
CA ALA A 261 -8.82 -12.74 -13.87
C ALA A 261 -9.42 -13.80 -12.95
N ILE A 262 -9.08 -13.78 -11.65
CA ILE A 262 -9.64 -14.69 -10.64
C ILE A 262 -11.14 -14.52 -10.56
N ASN A 263 -11.63 -13.30 -10.35
CA ASN A 263 -13.05 -13.04 -10.14
C ASN A 263 -13.89 -13.45 -11.35
N LYS A 264 -13.44 -13.14 -12.59
CA LYS A 264 -14.15 -13.50 -13.84
C LYS A 264 -14.09 -14.98 -14.19
N SER A 265 -13.14 -15.73 -13.66
CA SER A 265 -12.95 -17.14 -14.04
C SER A 265 -13.93 -18.04 -13.29
N GLU A 266 -14.84 -18.68 -14.01
CA GLU A 266 -15.69 -19.75 -13.46
C GLU A 266 -15.00 -21.12 -13.54
N ASP A 267 -14.19 -21.36 -14.59
CA ASP A 267 -13.65 -22.69 -14.91
C ASP A 267 -12.19 -22.90 -14.51
N LYS A 268 -11.37 -21.85 -14.43
CA LYS A 268 -9.95 -21.97 -14.07
C LYS A 268 -9.76 -21.79 -12.57
N SER A 269 -9.01 -22.70 -11.97
CA SER A 269 -8.54 -22.60 -10.60
C SER A 269 -7.58 -21.42 -10.42
N ALA A 270 -7.57 -20.83 -9.22
CA ALA A 270 -6.79 -19.63 -8.95
C ALA A 270 -5.28 -19.88 -9.07
N ASP A 271 -4.79 -21.09 -8.80
CA ASP A 271 -3.39 -21.47 -9.02
C ASP A 271 -2.99 -21.35 -10.49
N THR A 272 -3.82 -21.85 -11.42
CA THR A 272 -3.56 -21.78 -12.87
C THR A 272 -3.48 -20.33 -13.35
N ILE A 273 -4.39 -19.48 -12.86
CA ILE A 273 -4.41 -18.05 -13.19
C ILE A 273 -3.17 -17.36 -12.63
N PHE A 274 -2.85 -17.62 -11.37
CA PHE A 274 -1.71 -17.04 -10.68
C PHE A 274 -0.40 -17.41 -11.39
N LEU A 275 -0.17 -18.70 -11.68
CA LEU A 275 1.02 -19.19 -12.38
C LEU A 275 1.15 -18.56 -13.77
N SER A 276 0.05 -18.49 -14.52
CA SER A 276 0.04 -17.88 -15.85
C SER A 276 0.42 -16.40 -15.83
N LEU A 277 0.01 -15.65 -14.82
CA LEU A 277 0.29 -14.21 -14.70
C LEU A 277 1.65 -13.91 -14.07
N CYS A 278 2.11 -14.78 -13.16
CA CYS A 278 3.40 -14.68 -12.51
C CYS A 278 4.55 -15.04 -13.48
N GLY A 279 4.29 -15.90 -14.48
CA GLY A 279 5.29 -16.32 -15.46
C GLY A 279 6.36 -17.27 -14.88
N LYS A 280 6.02 -17.96 -13.79
CA LYS A 280 6.86 -18.94 -13.10
C LYS A 280 6.17 -20.30 -13.07
N SER A 281 6.96 -21.36 -13.02
CA SER A 281 6.44 -22.72 -12.84
C SER A 281 6.01 -22.97 -11.39
N SER A 282 5.12 -23.95 -11.18
CA SER A 282 4.66 -24.34 -9.84
C SER A 282 5.82 -24.78 -8.95
N ASP A 283 6.76 -25.58 -9.49
CA ASP A 283 7.92 -26.09 -8.76
C ASP A 283 8.85 -24.97 -8.27
N GLU A 284 9.04 -23.91 -9.08
CA GLU A 284 9.84 -22.74 -8.69
C GLU A 284 9.20 -21.97 -7.52
N LEU A 285 7.88 -21.80 -7.55
CA LEU A 285 7.14 -21.11 -6.50
C LEU A 285 7.05 -21.95 -5.22
N GLU A 286 6.82 -23.25 -5.33
CA GLU A 286 6.82 -24.14 -4.17
C GLU A 286 8.21 -24.23 -3.53
N ALA A 287 9.28 -24.25 -4.32
CA ALA A 287 10.64 -24.18 -3.80
C ALA A 287 10.89 -22.87 -3.04
N PHE A 288 10.37 -21.74 -3.55
CA PHE A 288 10.44 -20.44 -2.87
C PHE A 288 9.62 -20.43 -1.56
N LEU A 289 8.41 -20.97 -1.55
CA LEU A 289 7.52 -20.98 -0.39
C LEU A 289 7.99 -21.94 0.72
N ASN A 290 8.54 -23.10 0.36
CA ASN A 290 8.98 -24.12 1.33
C ASN A 290 10.40 -23.85 1.85
N TYR A 291 11.24 -23.22 1.03
CA TYR A 291 12.61 -22.87 1.40
C TYR A 291 12.92 -21.42 1.01
N PRO A 292 12.18 -20.43 1.57
CA PRO A 292 12.46 -19.05 1.28
C PRO A 292 13.87 -18.72 1.76
N LYS A 293 14.75 -18.42 0.80
CA LYS A 293 16.08 -17.95 1.11
C LYS A 293 15.95 -16.48 1.46
N VAL A 294 16.27 -16.14 2.71
CA VAL A 294 16.87 -14.83 2.96
C VAL A 294 18.19 -14.91 2.19
N GLU A 295 18.35 -14.16 1.11
CA GLU A 295 19.68 -14.00 0.53
C GLU A 295 20.61 -13.60 1.67
N ASP A 296 21.77 -14.25 1.77
CA ASP A 296 22.71 -13.97 2.85
C ASP A 296 23.15 -12.50 2.76
N THR A 297 22.52 -11.65 3.58
CA THR A 297 22.73 -10.20 3.57
C THR A 297 24.01 -9.78 4.26
N SER A 298 24.76 -10.75 4.83
CA SER A 298 26.05 -10.51 5.48
C SER A 298 27.16 -10.06 4.51
N ALA A 299 26.90 -10.04 3.20
CA ALA A 299 27.86 -9.66 2.17
C ALA A 299 27.32 -8.62 1.16
N ILE A 300 26.40 -7.73 1.56
CA ILE A 300 26.05 -6.59 0.70
C ILE A 300 27.12 -5.52 0.87
N ASP A 301 27.99 -5.40 -0.13
CA ASP A 301 28.92 -4.28 -0.22
C ASP A 301 28.13 -3.01 -0.57
N LEU A 302 27.94 -2.12 0.41
CA LEU A 302 27.25 -0.84 0.20
C LEU A 302 27.98 0.01 -0.85
N GLN A 303 29.29 -0.17 -1.02
CA GLN A 303 30.05 0.47 -2.08
C GLN A 303 29.68 -0.09 -3.45
N GLU A 304 29.45 -1.41 -3.58
CA GLU A 304 28.93 -1.99 -4.83
C GLU A 304 27.57 -1.37 -5.20
N VAL A 305 26.67 -1.18 -4.23
CA VAL A 305 25.36 -0.55 -4.48
C VAL A 305 25.53 0.89 -4.94
N GLU A 306 26.36 1.67 -4.23
CA GLU A 306 26.68 3.06 -4.57
C GLU A 306 27.28 3.19 -5.98
N ASP A 307 28.23 2.32 -6.32
CA ASP A 307 28.88 2.29 -7.63
C ASP A 307 27.89 1.95 -8.74
N ASN A 308 26.94 1.03 -8.49
CA ASN A 308 25.89 0.70 -9.45
C ASN A 308 24.89 1.84 -9.66
N ILE A 309 24.50 2.56 -8.59
CA ILE A 309 23.68 3.77 -8.72
C ILE A 309 24.41 4.81 -9.58
N LEU A 310 25.71 4.97 -9.36
CA LEU A 310 26.54 5.89 -10.12
C LEU A 310 26.67 5.45 -11.59
N GLU A 311 26.87 4.16 -11.86
CA GLU A 311 26.92 3.61 -13.22
C GLU A 311 25.60 3.80 -13.97
N ASP A 312 24.46 3.53 -13.35
CA ASP A 312 23.14 3.76 -13.97
C ASP A 312 22.98 5.24 -14.34
N ARG A 313 23.27 6.14 -13.39
CA ARG A 313 23.18 7.60 -13.59
C ARG A 313 24.08 8.10 -14.72
N LEU A 314 25.33 7.65 -14.76
CA LEU A 314 26.34 8.19 -15.68
C LEU A 314 26.29 7.51 -17.05
N LEU A 315 25.93 6.23 -17.11
CA LEU A 315 26.07 5.40 -18.31
C LEU A 315 24.72 4.95 -18.90
N ASN A 316 23.58 5.26 -18.25
CA ASN A 316 22.26 4.73 -18.59
C ASN A 316 22.27 3.21 -18.79
N LYS A 317 23.13 2.50 -18.06
CA LYS A 317 23.07 1.04 -17.99
C LYS A 317 21.83 0.75 -17.18
N ASP A 318 20.77 0.19 -17.76
CA ASP A 318 19.55 -0.20 -17.04
C ASP A 318 19.89 -1.23 -15.92
N VAL A 319 20.37 -0.74 -14.78
CA VAL A 319 20.81 -1.59 -13.68
C VAL A 319 19.56 -2.16 -13.01
N SER A 320 19.55 -3.47 -12.77
CA SER A 320 18.38 -4.15 -12.22
C SER A 320 18.07 -3.66 -10.80
N TYR A 321 17.03 -2.82 -10.68
CA TYR A 321 16.45 -2.36 -9.41
C TYR A 321 16.20 -3.52 -8.44
N GLU A 322 15.58 -4.59 -8.92
CA GLU A 322 15.11 -5.70 -8.06
C GLU A 322 16.26 -6.36 -7.30
N LYS A 323 17.42 -6.50 -7.95
CA LYS A 323 18.62 -7.10 -7.35
C LYS A 323 19.08 -6.33 -6.12
N PHE A 324 19.00 -4.99 -6.13
CA PHE A 324 19.56 -4.15 -5.08
C PHE A 324 18.51 -3.73 -4.05
N TYR A 325 17.28 -3.49 -4.48
CA TYR A 325 16.20 -3.11 -3.59
C TYR A 325 15.87 -4.21 -2.59
N GLN A 326 15.69 -5.45 -3.05
CA GLN A 326 15.43 -6.60 -2.16
C GLN A 326 16.56 -6.77 -1.13
N LYS A 327 17.81 -6.63 -1.57
CA LYS A 327 19.00 -6.71 -0.73
C LYS A 327 19.04 -5.63 0.35
N LEU A 328 18.84 -4.36 -0.03
CA LEU A 328 18.83 -3.24 0.91
C LEU A 328 17.66 -3.31 1.90
N HIS A 329 16.50 -3.80 1.47
CA HIS A 329 15.30 -3.91 2.30
C HIS A 329 15.44 -4.89 3.47
N LEU A 330 16.35 -5.86 3.35
CA LEU A 330 16.65 -6.87 4.38
C LEU A 330 17.69 -6.40 5.42
N LEU A 331 18.36 -5.26 5.20
CA LEU A 331 19.38 -4.73 6.12
C LEU A 331 18.76 -3.91 7.26
N SER A 332 19.45 -3.87 8.41
CA SER A 332 19.04 -3.07 9.57
C SER A 332 18.96 -1.60 9.23
N VAL A 333 17.99 -0.90 9.83
CA VAL A 333 17.72 0.52 9.55
C VAL A 333 18.89 1.36 10.06
N ASN A 334 19.76 1.81 9.16
CA ASN A 334 20.71 2.89 9.39
C ASN A 334 20.54 3.98 8.32
N SER A 335 21.01 5.18 8.62
CA SER A 335 20.86 6.36 7.75
C SER A 335 21.37 6.16 6.32
N GLU A 336 22.48 5.45 6.16
CA GLU A 336 23.11 5.19 4.87
C GLU A 336 22.28 4.24 4.00
N ILE A 337 21.78 3.16 4.58
CA ILE A 337 20.94 2.18 3.90
C ILE A 337 19.64 2.83 3.43
N GLU A 338 19.04 3.70 4.25
CA GLU A 338 17.78 4.38 3.90
C GLU A 338 17.98 5.37 2.74
N ILE A 339 19.12 6.07 2.70
CA ILE A 339 19.50 6.91 1.56
C ILE A 339 19.69 6.07 0.29
N LEU A 340 20.38 4.93 0.40
CA LEU A 340 20.59 4.02 -0.73
C LEU A 340 19.27 3.42 -1.24
N LYS A 341 18.37 3.02 -0.34
CA LYS A 341 17.02 2.56 -0.69
C LYS A 341 16.28 3.63 -1.50
N ALA A 342 16.30 4.88 -1.04
CA ALA A 342 15.63 5.98 -1.71
C ALA A 342 16.18 6.20 -3.12
N ARG A 343 17.51 6.14 -3.27
CA ARG A 343 18.18 6.30 -4.58
C ARG A 343 17.87 5.15 -5.53
N VAL A 344 17.87 3.91 -5.05
CA VAL A 344 17.49 2.73 -5.86
C VAL A 344 16.02 2.82 -6.29
N ILE A 345 15.11 3.21 -5.40
CA ILE A 345 13.69 3.47 -5.74
C ILE A 345 13.58 4.53 -6.84
N LEU A 346 14.29 5.65 -6.70
CA LEU A 346 14.30 6.71 -7.71
C LEU A 346 14.80 6.19 -9.06
N MET A 347 15.86 5.38 -9.11
CA MET A 347 16.36 4.79 -10.37
C MET A 347 15.26 4.05 -11.13
N ARG A 348 14.46 3.21 -10.44
CA ARG A 348 13.34 2.49 -11.07
C ARG A 348 12.28 3.44 -11.62
N LEU A 349 11.91 4.47 -10.85
CA LEU A 349 10.92 5.45 -11.28
C LEU A 349 11.40 6.24 -12.51
N TYR A 350 12.69 6.62 -12.56
CA TYR A 350 13.29 7.28 -13.73
C TYR A 350 13.40 6.35 -14.94
N ALA A 351 13.75 5.07 -14.75
CA ALA A 351 13.75 4.09 -15.83
C ALA A 351 12.35 3.94 -16.45
N GLN A 352 11.29 3.89 -15.62
CA GLN A 352 9.90 3.88 -16.10
C GLN A 352 9.57 5.14 -16.93
N ILE A 353 10.03 6.31 -16.50
CA ILE A 353 9.86 7.56 -17.27
C ILE A 353 10.57 7.47 -18.62
N ASN A 354 11.85 7.09 -18.62
CA ASN A 354 12.69 7.02 -19.82
C ASN A 354 12.17 6.01 -20.85
N GLN A 355 11.58 4.92 -20.38
CA GLN A 355 10.97 3.88 -21.22
C GLN A 355 9.53 4.21 -21.64
N GLY A 356 8.98 5.35 -21.21
CA GLY A 356 7.60 5.75 -21.51
C GLY A 356 6.54 4.91 -20.79
N LEU A 357 6.92 4.16 -19.75
CA LEU A 357 6.02 3.35 -18.94
C LEU A 357 5.21 4.22 -17.97
N ASN A 358 4.08 3.68 -17.52
CA ASN A 358 3.35 4.27 -16.40
C ASN A 358 4.19 4.16 -15.13
N ILE A 359 4.11 5.19 -14.28
CA ILE A 359 4.81 5.18 -13.00
C ILE A 359 4.08 4.25 -12.06
N ASP A 360 4.84 3.39 -11.41
CA ASP A 360 4.32 2.57 -10.32
C ASP A 360 4.07 3.46 -9.10
N LEU A 361 2.79 3.74 -8.84
CA LEU A 361 2.34 4.62 -7.76
C LEU A 361 2.65 4.03 -6.37
N VAL A 362 2.77 2.70 -6.25
CA VAL A 362 3.21 2.04 -5.02
C VAL A 362 4.64 2.45 -4.70
N ILE A 363 5.50 2.37 -5.71
CA ILE A 363 6.93 2.66 -5.57
C ILE A 363 7.17 4.16 -5.38
N LEU A 364 6.34 4.99 -6.01
CA LEU A 364 6.34 6.43 -5.77
C LEU A 364 5.96 6.76 -4.33
N CYS A 365 4.91 6.14 -3.78
CA CYS A 365 4.50 6.34 -2.40
C CYS A 365 5.57 5.87 -1.41
N GLU A 366 6.22 4.74 -1.70
CA GLU A 366 7.33 4.25 -0.89
C GLU A 366 8.51 5.24 -0.86
N ALA A 367 8.83 5.84 -2.01
CA ALA A 367 9.84 6.90 -2.09
C ALA A 367 9.50 8.09 -1.20
N GLU A 368 8.21 8.48 -1.15
CA GLU A 368 7.73 9.59 -0.32
C GLU A 368 7.84 9.28 1.17
N GLN A 369 7.36 8.12 1.61
CA GLN A 369 7.48 7.66 2.99
C GLN A 369 8.94 7.60 3.44
N LEU A 370 9.82 7.10 2.57
CA LEU A 370 11.22 7.01 2.87
C LEU A 370 11.87 8.39 2.97
N ALA A 371 11.48 9.33 2.11
CA ALA A 371 11.93 10.71 2.18
C ALA A 371 11.47 11.40 3.48
N ASP A 372 10.25 11.16 3.93
CA ASP A 372 9.75 11.68 5.22
C ASP A 372 10.52 11.07 6.40
N SER A 373 10.70 9.75 6.41
CA SER A 373 11.50 9.01 7.41
C SER A 373 12.95 9.54 7.53
N LEU A 374 13.57 9.94 6.42
CA LEU A 374 14.91 10.56 6.45
C LEU A 374 14.89 11.91 7.20
N SER A 375 13.84 12.72 7.02
CA SER A 375 13.68 14.00 7.73
C SER A 375 13.54 13.78 9.24
N ASP A 376 12.74 12.80 9.66
CA ASP A 376 12.52 12.46 11.07
C ASP A 376 13.80 11.98 11.76
N LYS A 377 14.72 11.39 11.00
CA LYS A 377 16.06 10.97 11.44
C LYS A 377 17.09 12.10 11.43
N GLY A 378 16.69 13.33 11.14
CA GLY A 378 17.56 14.51 11.10
C GLY A 378 18.36 14.68 9.80
N LEU A 379 18.11 13.85 8.77
CA LEU A 379 18.76 13.92 7.45
C LEU A 379 17.96 14.84 6.52
N VAL A 380 17.71 16.07 6.99
CA VAL A 380 16.78 17.02 6.38
C VAL A 380 17.20 17.39 4.95
N THR A 381 18.51 17.52 4.70
CA THR A 381 19.04 17.89 3.38
C THR A 381 18.89 16.76 2.36
N GLU A 382 19.17 15.52 2.76
CA GLU A 382 18.99 14.34 1.93
C GLU A 382 17.52 14.07 1.66
N SER A 383 16.66 14.17 2.69
CA SER A 383 15.21 14.14 2.54
C SER A 383 14.72 15.15 1.50
N SER A 384 15.19 16.40 1.59
CA SER A 384 14.84 17.46 0.65
C SER A 384 15.27 17.15 -0.78
N TYR A 385 16.47 16.60 -0.98
CA TYR A 385 16.92 16.16 -2.31
C TYR A 385 16.03 15.05 -2.88
N ILE A 386 15.71 14.02 -2.09
CA ILE A 386 14.83 12.93 -2.53
C ILE A 386 13.44 13.49 -2.87
N LYS A 387 12.87 14.38 -2.05
CA LYS A 387 11.60 15.08 -2.32
C LYS A 387 11.64 15.91 -3.61
N ALA A 388 12.77 16.55 -3.91
CA ALA A 388 12.95 17.27 -5.17
C ALA A 388 12.87 16.32 -6.37
N ARG A 389 13.56 15.17 -6.30
CA ARG A 389 13.56 14.14 -7.35
C ARG A 389 12.18 13.49 -7.54
N ILE A 390 11.42 13.26 -6.46
CA ILE A 390 10.03 12.78 -6.52
C ILE A 390 9.12 13.82 -7.16
N SER A 391 9.26 15.09 -6.78
CA SER A 391 8.46 16.18 -7.35
C SER A 391 8.75 16.38 -8.84
N LEU A 392 10.00 16.18 -9.28
CA LEU A 392 10.37 16.14 -10.69
C LEU A 392 9.67 15.01 -11.45
N ILE A 393 9.64 13.82 -10.86
CA ILE A 393 8.92 12.66 -11.42
C ILE A 393 7.43 13.00 -11.64
N LYS A 394 6.78 13.58 -10.62
CA LYS A 394 5.38 14.05 -10.71
C LYS A 394 5.21 15.14 -11.78
N LEU A 395 6.14 16.10 -11.85
CA LEU A 395 6.12 17.20 -12.82
C LEU A 395 6.16 16.68 -14.27
N VAL A 396 7.00 15.68 -14.55
CA VAL A 396 7.14 15.10 -15.89
C VAL A 396 5.88 14.36 -16.32
N LYS A 397 5.12 13.76 -15.38
CA LYS A 397 3.93 12.96 -15.70
C LYS A 397 2.63 13.73 -15.67
N THR A 398 2.52 14.82 -14.91
CA THR A 398 1.29 15.61 -14.93
C THR A 398 1.10 16.24 -16.31
N ASN A 399 -0.14 16.32 -16.76
CA ASN A 399 -0.54 17.08 -17.94
C ASN A 399 -1.32 18.36 -17.57
N ASP A 400 -1.66 18.53 -16.29
CA ASP A 400 -2.40 19.68 -15.80
C ASP A 400 -1.48 20.90 -15.66
N PHE A 401 -1.87 22.02 -16.26
CA PHE A 401 -1.05 23.23 -16.27
C PHE A 401 -0.91 23.88 -14.89
N ILE A 402 -1.98 23.89 -14.08
CA ILE A 402 -1.99 24.49 -12.75
C ILE A 402 -1.12 23.64 -11.82
N GLU A 403 -1.29 22.32 -11.87
CA GLU A 403 -0.48 21.37 -11.11
C GLU A 403 1.01 21.47 -11.49
N LYS A 404 1.33 21.56 -12.79
CA LYS A 404 2.70 21.81 -13.27
C LYS A 404 3.31 23.05 -12.64
N SER A 405 2.58 24.17 -12.61
CA SER A 405 3.07 25.41 -12.02
C SER A 405 3.37 25.26 -10.52
N GLN A 406 2.51 24.56 -9.78
CA GLN A 406 2.73 24.30 -8.36
C GLN A 406 3.93 23.37 -8.13
N LEU A 407 4.07 22.32 -8.94
CA LEU A 407 5.16 21.36 -8.87
C LEU A 407 6.51 22.01 -9.20
N ILE A 408 6.58 22.93 -10.17
CA ILE A 408 7.80 23.71 -10.47
C ILE A 408 8.30 24.44 -9.21
N SER A 409 7.41 25.15 -8.51
CA SER A 409 7.77 25.85 -7.28
C SER A 409 8.21 24.89 -6.17
N LYS A 410 7.54 23.74 -6.02
CA LYS A 410 7.92 22.70 -5.05
C LYS A 410 9.30 22.12 -5.35
N VAL A 411 9.56 21.73 -6.60
CA VAL A 411 10.86 21.21 -7.05
C VAL A 411 11.96 22.21 -6.70
N HIS A 412 11.76 23.48 -7.04
CA HIS A 412 12.74 24.53 -6.75
C HIS A 412 13.00 24.69 -5.25
N GLY A 413 11.95 24.75 -4.42
CA GLY A 413 12.07 24.86 -2.96
C GLY A 413 12.80 23.65 -2.35
N HIS A 414 12.46 22.44 -2.79
CA HIS A 414 13.10 21.21 -2.31
C HIS A 414 14.59 21.15 -2.68
N PHE A 415 14.98 21.54 -3.90
CA PHE A 415 16.39 21.63 -4.26
C PHE A 415 17.14 22.66 -3.41
N GLN A 416 16.57 23.84 -3.18
CA GLN A 416 17.19 24.84 -2.30
C GLN A 416 17.38 24.33 -0.87
N SER A 417 16.40 23.61 -0.33
CA SER A 417 16.48 22.97 0.99
C SER A 417 17.45 21.78 1.05
N SER A 418 17.89 21.26 -0.11
CA SER A 418 18.83 20.14 -0.17
C SER A 418 20.30 20.54 -0.13
N PHE A 419 20.60 21.83 -0.25
CA PHE A 419 21.97 22.32 -0.21
C PHE A 419 22.56 22.26 1.20
N GLY A 420 23.84 21.92 1.25
CA GLY A 420 24.58 21.78 2.49
C GLY A 420 25.79 20.88 2.28
N ASP A 421 26.44 20.53 3.37
CA ASP A 421 27.44 19.48 3.37
C ASP A 421 26.76 18.15 3.73
N ASN A 422 26.50 17.34 2.70
CA ASN A 422 25.82 16.06 2.84
C ASN A 422 26.31 15.08 1.76
N ARG A 423 25.94 13.81 1.89
CA ARG A 423 26.42 12.74 1.00
C ARG A 423 25.97 12.89 -0.46
N LEU A 424 24.84 13.57 -0.69
CA LEU A 424 24.20 13.74 -1.99
C LEU A 424 24.44 15.13 -2.59
N LYS A 425 25.34 15.91 -1.99
CA LYS A 425 25.63 17.31 -2.33
C LYS A 425 25.85 17.50 -3.83
N SER A 426 26.80 16.77 -4.41
CA SER A 426 27.15 16.90 -5.83
C SER A 426 25.95 16.61 -6.73
N GLU A 427 25.19 15.55 -6.44
CA GLU A 427 23.99 15.19 -7.20
C GLU A 427 22.91 16.28 -7.11
N ALA A 428 22.66 16.81 -5.91
CA ALA A 428 21.68 17.87 -5.70
C ALA A 428 22.01 19.13 -6.53
N TYR A 429 23.27 19.54 -6.55
CA TYR A 429 23.72 20.67 -7.36
C TYR A 429 23.60 20.40 -8.87
N ILE A 430 24.00 19.20 -9.32
CA ILE A 430 23.94 18.83 -10.74
C ILE A 430 22.50 18.73 -11.23
N ASP A 431 21.63 18.05 -10.47
CA ASP A 431 20.24 17.86 -10.87
C ASP A 431 19.45 19.16 -10.84
N TYR A 432 19.76 20.04 -9.88
CA TYR A 432 19.16 21.36 -9.90
C TYR A 432 19.65 22.21 -11.07
N ALA A 433 20.95 22.13 -11.41
CA ALA A 433 21.48 22.79 -12.60
C ALA A 433 20.78 22.29 -13.87
N LYS A 434 20.54 20.97 -14.00
CA LYS A 434 19.78 20.38 -15.10
C LYS A 434 18.33 20.88 -15.13
N PHE A 435 17.66 20.92 -13.99
CA PHE A 435 16.29 21.43 -13.87
C PHE A 435 16.19 22.92 -14.27
N GLU A 436 17.09 23.76 -13.75
CA GLU A 436 17.16 25.18 -14.08
C GLU A 436 17.46 25.40 -15.57
N PHE A 437 18.37 24.61 -16.15
CA PHE A 437 18.66 24.66 -17.58
C PHE A 437 17.49 24.20 -18.44
N ALA A 438 16.76 23.16 -18.03
CA ALA A 438 15.58 22.67 -18.74
C ALA A 438 14.37 23.60 -18.61
N THR A 439 14.31 24.43 -17.57
CA THR A 439 13.22 25.40 -17.36
C THR A 439 13.16 26.37 -18.55
N PRO A 440 12.01 26.61 -19.20
CA PRO A 440 11.96 27.50 -20.35
C PRO A 440 12.31 28.95 -19.98
N GLU A 441 12.90 29.73 -20.91
CA GLU A 441 13.27 31.13 -20.67
C GLU A 441 12.10 31.99 -20.21
N ALA A 442 10.89 31.73 -20.73
CA ALA A 442 9.66 32.41 -20.33
C ALA A 442 9.31 32.25 -18.84
N PHE A 443 9.87 31.24 -18.18
CA PHE A 443 9.72 30.98 -16.74
C PHE A 443 10.95 31.39 -15.93
N GLY A 444 11.85 32.19 -16.50
CA GLY A 444 12.96 32.79 -15.77
C GLY A 444 14.22 31.94 -15.68
N ARG A 445 14.51 31.12 -16.71
CA ARG A 445 15.79 30.39 -16.81
C ARG A 445 16.98 31.30 -16.52
N ASP A 446 17.81 30.91 -15.55
CA ASP A 446 19.03 31.64 -15.20
C ASP A 446 20.29 30.81 -15.48
N ILE A 447 20.91 31.03 -16.64
CA ILE A 447 22.16 30.36 -17.02
C ILE A 447 23.32 30.72 -16.09
N GLY A 448 23.32 31.93 -15.50
CA GLY A 448 24.32 32.33 -14.50
C GLY A 448 24.26 31.43 -13.28
N LYS A 449 23.05 31.19 -12.78
CA LYS A 449 22.77 30.24 -11.69
C LYS A 449 23.15 28.81 -12.05
N VAL A 450 22.82 28.33 -13.25
CA VAL A 450 23.24 26.99 -13.71
C VAL A 450 24.76 26.83 -13.62
N LYS A 451 25.54 27.83 -14.07
CA LYS A 451 27.00 27.81 -13.98
C LYS A 451 27.51 27.82 -12.54
N GLU A 452 26.87 28.58 -11.65
CA GLU A 452 27.21 28.62 -10.23
C GLU A 452 26.99 27.26 -9.56
N LEU A 453 25.85 26.62 -9.81
CA LEU A 453 25.52 25.30 -9.28
C LEU A 453 26.52 24.24 -9.75
N LEU A 454 26.86 24.22 -11.04
CA LEU A 454 27.87 23.29 -11.57
C LEU A 454 29.24 23.51 -10.94
N LYS A 455 29.65 24.77 -10.72
CA LYS A 455 30.91 25.10 -10.06
C LYS A 455 30.98 24.56 -8.63
N LEU A 456 29.86 24.49 -7.92
CA LEU A 456 29.79 23.92 -6.56
C LEU A 456 29.93 22.39 -6.55
N ALA A 457 29.66 21.71 -7.67
CA ALA A 457 29.82 20.27 -7.84
C ALA A 457 31.15 19.86 -8.51
N GLU A 458 31.88 20.78 -9.15
CA GLU A 458 33.10 20.51 -9.94
C GLU A 458 34.23 19.80 -9.16
N GLY A 459 34.26 19.94 -7.84
CA GLY A 459 35.26 19.28 -6.99
C GLY A 459 35.09 17.76 -6.92
N ASP A 460 33.93 17.21 -7.28
CA ASP A 460 33.67 15.78 -7.24
C ASP A 460 34.01 15.10 -8.57
N MET A 461 35.18 14.47 -8.59
CA MET A 461 35.74 13.84 -9.78
C MET A 461 34.84 12.73 -10.37
N ARG A 462 33.94 12.14 -9.58
CA ARG A 462 33.01 11.09 -10.04
C ARG A 462 32.02 11.62 -11.07
N TYR A 463 31.62 12.90 -10.95
CA TYR A 463 30.60 13.53 -11.78
C TYR A 463 31.16 14.40 -12.90
N ARG A 464 32.48 14.42 -13.09
CA ARG A 464 33.13 15.35 -14.01
C ARG A 464 32.62 15.24 -15.45
N GLN A 465 32.40 14.03 -15.95
CA GLN A 465 31.87 13.82 -17.30
C GLN A 465 30.46 14.39 -17.47
N GLU A 466 29.59 14.17 -16.48
CA GLU A 466 28.22 14.70 -16.47
C GLU A 466 28.22 16.23 -16.42
N ILE A 467 29.05 16.82 -15.55
CA ILE A 467 29.22 18.27 -15.43
C ILE A 467 29.74 18.88 -16.74
N ASP A 468 30.76 18.27 -17.35
CA ASP A 468 31.35 18.76 -18.60
C ASP A 468 30.35 18.65 -19.77
N SER A 469 29.50 17.61 -19.78
CA SER A 469 28.40 17.48 -20.75
C SER A 469 27.41 18.64 -20.63
N ILE A 470 26.94 18.95 -19.42
CA ILE A 470 25.98 20.05 -19.21
C ILE A 470 26.60 21.39 -19.60
N LYS A 471 27.89 21.61 -19.31
CA LYS A 471 28.61 22.82 -19.74
C LYS A 471 28.69 22.94 -21.25
N ALA A 472 28.93 21.82 -21.95
CA ALA A 472 28.94 21.80 -23.41
C ALA A 472 27.56 22.19 -23.98
N ASP A 473 26.47 21.66 -23.40
CA ASP A 473 25.10 22.00 -23.81
C ASP A 473 24.81 23.51 -23.59
N ILE A 474 25.22 24.06 -22.45
CA ILE A 474 25.11 25.51 -22.17
C ILE A 474 25.87 26.33 -23.22
N GLU A 475 27.08 25.90 -23.61
CA GLU A 475 27.83 26.60 -24.65
C GLU A 475 27.17 26.55 -26.02
N LEU A 476 26.54 25.43 -26.37
CA LEU A 476 25.80 25.29 -27.62
C LEU A 476 24.55 26.18 -27.63
N GLU A 477 23.83 26.25 -26.51
CA GLU A 477 22.67 27.14 -26.33
C GLU A 477 23.06 28.60 -26.51
N ILE A 478 24.13 29.05 -25.83
CA ILE A 478 24.64 30.43 -25.92
C ILE A 478 25.07 30.77 -27.35
N LYS A 479 25.58 29.80 -28.11
CA LYS A 479 25.96 29.97 -29.52
C LYS A 479 24.75 29.91 -30.47
N GLY A 480 23.54 29.68 -29.98
CA GLY A 480 22.30 29.57 -30.75
C GLY A 480 22.24 28.33 -31.64
N ARG A 481 22.78 27.20 -31.16
CA ARG A 481 22.96 25.96 -31.96
C ARG A 481 22.19 24.75 -31.43
N LEU A 482 21.32 24.93 -30.44
CA LEU A 482 20.43 23.90 -29.90
C LEU A 482 19.01 24.08 -30.40
#